data_AF-A0A257GVL4-F1
#
_entry.id   AF-A0A257GVL4-F1
#
_cell.length_a   1.000
_cell.length_b   1.000
_cell.length_c   1.000
_cell.angle_alpha   90.00
_cell.angle_beta   90.00
_cell.angle_gamma   90.00
#
_symmetry.space_group_name_H-M   'P 1'
#
loop_
_entity.id
_entity.type
_entity.pdbx_description
1 polymer ?
#
loop_
_entity_poly.entity_id
_entity_poly.type
_entity_poly.pdbx_seq_one_letter_code
_entity_poly.pdbx_strand_id
1 'polypeptide(L)'
;MTITFENGNPTPLSSGDRWTPVLKGDVYCSPACGGGCKKADFDSATEKAHALANTLGEGWEPYVWENLGWHFAAKKRGATVTVDRDQAYPADVRFKMSDDHELCISETRGCPREAVSAVVDEINTRITSLKRAL
;
A
#
# COMPACT_ATOMS: atom_id res chain seq x y z
N MET A 1 -17.50 -5.22 -3.47
CA MET A 1 -16.04 -5.24 -3.26
C MET A 1 -15.66 -3.83 -2.82
N THR A 2 -15.07 -3.67 -1.64
CA THR A 2 -14.83 -2.35 -1.03
C THR A 2 -13.38 -1.95 -1.30
N ILE A 3 -13.16 -0.81 -1.94
CA ILE A 3 -11.82 -0.22 -2.12
C ILE A 3 -11.58 0.70 -0.93
N THR A 4 -10.47 0.49 -0.22
CA THR A 4 -10.05 1.41 0.84
C THR A 4 -9.27 2.55 0.20
N PHE A 5 -9.87 3.74 0.18
CA PHE A 5 -9.20 4.97 -0.19
C PHE A 5 -8.65 5.62 1.06
N GLU A 6 -7.33 5.67 1.20
CA GLU A 6 -6.69 6.66 2.06
C GLU A 6 -5.86 7.57 1.16
N ASN A 7 -6.31 8.81 1.02
CA ASN A 7 -5.61 9.92 0.39
C ASN A 7 -4.46 10.48 1.26
N GLY A 8 -3.99 9.72 2.25
CA GLY A 8 -3.06 10.21 3.27
C GLY A 8 -3.68 11.24 4.23
N ASN A 9 -4.99 11.53 4.14
CA ASN A 9 -5.67 12.40 5.09
C ASN A 9 -6.28 11.54 6.22
N PRO A 10 -5.87 11.74 7.48
CA PRO A 10 -6.48 11.07 8.63
C PRO A 10 -7.91 11.57 8.94
N THR A 11 -8.44 12.54 8.17
CA THR A 11 -9.75 13.15 8.39
C THR A 11 -10.85 12.36 7.67
N PRO A 12 -11.94 11.96 8.35
CA PRO A 12 -13.05 11.23 7.73
C PRO A 12 -13.73 12.05 6.62
N LEU A 13 -14.31 11.34 5.64
CA LEU A 13 -14.88 11.80 4.35
C LEU A 13 -15.96 12.91 4.41
N SER A 14 -16.28 13.47 5.58
CA SER A 14 -17.35 14.44 5.76
C SER A 14 -16.84 15.87 5.92
N SER A 15 -16.62 16.57 4.80
CA SER A 15 -16.92 17.99 4.57
C SER A 15 -15.96 18.61 3.52
N GLY A 16 -16.23 18.41 2.23
CA GLY A 16 -15.61 19.21 1.16
C GLY A 16 -14.07 19.26 1.17
N ASP A 17 -13.43 18.21 1.68
CA ASP A 17 -11.99 18.18 1.82
C ASP A 17 -11.33 18.13 0.44
N ARG A 18 -10.28 18.94 0.27
CA ARG A 18 -9.57 19.10 -0.99
C ARG A 18 -8.78 17.84 -1.39
N TRP A 19 -8.71 16.83 -0.52
CA TRP A 19 -8.11 15.52 -0.79
C TRP A 19 -9.12 14.43 -1.16
N THR A 20 -10.40 14.77 -1.36
CA THR A 20 -11.33 13.82 -1.98
C THR A 20 -11.26 13.93 -3.51
N PRO A 21 -10.99 12.84 -4.24
CA PRO A 21 -10.96 12.87 -5.70
C PRO A 21 -12.31 13.28 -6.28
N VAL A 22 -12.30 14.20 -7.26
CA VAL A 22 -13.51 14.62 -7.97
C VAL A 22 -13.35 14.32 -9.46
N LEU A 23 -14.41 13.77 -10.07
CA LEU A 23 -14.45 13.54 -11.51
C LEU A 23 -14.83 14.84 -12.24
N LYS A 24 -13.96 15.31 -13.14
CA LYS A 24 -14.17 16.48 -14.01
C LYS A 24 -13.65 16.16 -15.41
N GLY A 25 -14.55 15.77 -16.31
CA GLY A 25 -14.17 15.30 -17.64
C GLY A 25 -13.40 13.98 -17.54
N ASP A 26 -12.18 13.94 -18.08
CA ASP A 26 -11.27 12.78 -18.02
C ASP A 26 -10.40 12.76 -16.74
N VAL A 27 -10.39 13.84 -15.97
CA VAL A 27 -9.62 13.98 -14.73
C VAL A 27 -10.44 13.42 -13.56
N TYR A 28 -9.86 12.47 -12.82
CA TYR A 28 -10.35 12.03 -11.52
C TYR A 28 -9.21 12.20 -10.53
N CYS A 29 -9.23 13.30 -9.79
CA CYS A 29 -8.12 13.74 -8.96
C CYS A 29 -8.61 14.69 -7.88
N SER A 30 -7.97 14.67 -6.73
CA SER A 30 -8.23 15.63 -5.67
C SER A 30 -7.77 17.04 -6.04
N PRO A 31 -8.54 18.09 -5.69
CA PRO A 31 -8.12 19.47 -5.87
C PRO A 31 -6.74 19.79 -5.27
N ALA A 32 -6.39 19.22 -4.12
CA ALA A 32 -5.10 19.44 -3.44
C ALA A 32 -3.95 18.56 -3.97
N CYS A 33 -4.25 17.48 -4.70
CA CYS A 33 -3.21 16.61 -5.26
C CYS A 33 -2.36 17.38 -6.30
N GLY A 34 -2.97 18.27 -7.09
CA GLY A 34 -2.26 19.12 -8.06
C GLY A 34 -1.69 18.39 -9.28
N GLY A 35 -1.84 17.06 -9.36
CA GLY A 35 -1.30 16.24 -10.45
C GLY A 35 -2.18 16.12 -11.70
N GLY A 36 -3.46 16.50 -11.64
CA GLY A 36 -4.38 16.36 -12.77
C GLY A 36 -4.59 14.91 -13.21
N CYS A 37 -4.60 13.97 -12.26
CA CYS A 37 -4.62 12.53 -12.51
C CYS A 37 -5.87 12.09 -13.29
N LYS A 38 -5.72 11.19 -14.26
CA LYS A 38 -6.84 10.77 -15.11
C LYS A 38 -7.67 9.66 -14.47
N LYS A 39 -8.95 9.59 -14.84
CA LYS A 39 -9.84 8.49 -14.47
C LYS A 39 -9.35 7.14 -14.99
N ALA A 40 -8.81 7.12 -16.20
CA ALA A 40 -8.21 5.90 -16.78
C ALA A 40 -7.02 5.38 -15.95
N ASP A 41 -6.21 6.27 -15.39
CA ASP A 41 -5.07 5.88 -14.55
C ASP A 41 -5.55 5.32 -13.21
N PHE A 42 -6.61 5.90 -12.63
CA PHE A 42 -7.28 5.36 -11.45
C PHE A 42 -7.85 3.95 -11.70
N ASP A 43 -8.53 3.76 -12.82
CA ASP A 43 -9.12 2.47 -13.18
C ASP A 43 -8.01 1.42 -13.38
N SER A 44 -6.93 1.78 -14.07
CA SER A 44 -5.75 0.91 -14.22
C SER A 44 -5.09 0.58 -12.87
N ALA A 45 -4.92 1.56 -11.99
CA ALA A 45 -4.37 1.33 -10.65
C ALA A 45 -5.27 0.41 -9.81
N THR A 46 -6.59 0.56 -9.92
CA THR A 46 -7.59 -0.27 -9.25
C THR A 46 -7.52 -1.72 -9.72
N GLU A 47 -7.52 -1.95 -11.03
CA GLU A 47 -7.38 -3.28 -11.61
C GLU A 47 -6.06 -3.96 -11.17
N LYS A 48 -4.96 -3.22 -11.18
CA LYS A 48 -3.65 -3.72 -10.72
C LYS A 48 -3.63 -4.01 -9.22
N ALA A 49 -4.27 -3.19 -8.40
CA ALA A 49 -4.40 -3.44 -6.96
C ALA A 49 -5.15 -4.75 -6.69
N HIS A 50 -6.27 -4.96 -7.40
CA HIS A 50 -7.03 -6.21 -7.31
C HIS A 50 -6.23 -7.41 -7.76
N ALA A 51 -5.52 -7.31 -8.90
CA ALA A 51 -4.66 -8.36 -9.38
C ALA A 51 -3.58 -8.72 -8.34
N LEU A 52 -2.90 -7.72 -7.77
CA LEU A 52 -1.87 -7.90 -6.75
C LEU A 52 -2.42 -8.59 -5.49
N ALA A 53 -3.55 -8.10 -4.96
CA ALA A 53 -4.21 -8.70 -3.80
C ALA A 53 -4.59 -10.17 -4.08
N ASN A 54 -5.16 -10.46 -5.26
CA ASN A 54 -5.50 -11.81 -5.68
C ASN A 54 -4.26 -12.71 -5.80
N THR A 55 -3.15 -12.19 -6.33
CA THR A 55 -1.87 -12.91 -6.39
C THR A 55 -1.35 -13.27 -5.00
N LEU A 56 -1.47 -12.37 -4.03
CA LEU A 56 -1.01 -12.59 -2.65
C LEU A 56 -1.95 -13.50 -1.85
N GLY A 57 -3.23 -13.58 -2.24
CA GLY A 57 -4.20 -14.53 -1.72
C GLY A 57 -5.03 -14.00 -0.55
N GLU A 58 -5.60 -14.91 0.24
CA GLU A 58 -6.63 -14.61 1.22
C GLU A 58 -6.20 -13.56 2.28
N GLY A 59 -7.08 -12.60 2.54
CA GLY A 59 -6.91 -11.54 3.54
C GLY A 59 -6.03 -10.37 3.11
N TRP A 60 -5.54 -10.37 1.86
CA TRP A 60 -4.97 -9.17 1.25
C TRP A 60 -6.06 -8.33 0.60
N GLU A 61 -6.01 -7.03 0.85
CA GLU A 61 -6.98 -6.07 0.35
C GLU A 61 -6.31 -5.10 -0.63
N PRO A 62 -6.96 -4.78 -1.76
CA PRO A 62 -6.47 -3.79 -2.70
C PRO A 62 -6.52 -2.40 -2.06
N TYR A 63 -5.48 -1.62 -2.29
CA TYR A 63 -5.37 -0.28 -1.76
C TYR A 63 -4.87 0.66 -2.86
N VAL A 64 -5.59 1.78 -3.06
CA VAL A 64 -5.31 2.75 -4.12
C VAL A 64 -5.29 4.14 -3.50
N TRP A 65 -4.30 4.94 -3.85
CA TRP A 65 -4.19 6.31 -3.39
C TRP A 65 -3.63 7.21 -4.49
N GLU A 66 -3.79 8.52 -4.31
CA GLU A 66 -3.17 9.51 -5.18
C GLU A 66 -2.08 10.29 -4.45
N ASN A 67 -0.99 10.57 -5.16
CA ASN A 67 0.05 11.52 -4.77
C ASN A 67 0.82 11.91 -6.03
N LEU A 68 0.39 13.00 -6.68
CA LEU A 68 0.90 13.44 -8.00
C LEU A 68 0.80 12.34 -9.07
N GLY A 69 -0.21 11.49 -8.98
CA GLY A 69 -0.38 10.27 -9.78
C GLY A 69 -1.17 9.23 -8.99
N TRP A 70 -1.76 8.25 -9.68
CA TRP A 70 -2.43 7.13 -9.05
C TRP A 70 -1.43 6.00 -8.76
N HIS A 71 -1.45 5.53 -7.53
CA HIS A 71 -0.58 4.47 -7.01
C HIS A 71 -1.43 3.36 -6.40
N PHE A 72 -0.85 2.18 -6.26
CA PHE A 72 -1.55 1.04 -5.69
C PHE A 72 -0.64 0.14 -4.86
N ALA A 73 -1.27 -0.60 -3.96
CA ALA A 73 -0.66 -1.60 -3.09
C ALA A 73 -1.66 -2.70 -2.77
N ALA A 74 -1.18 -3.76 -2.13
CA ALA A 74 -2.01 -4.68 -1.38
C ALA A 74 -1.64 -4.57 0.10
N LYS A 75 -2.64 -4.51 0.99
CA LYS A 75 -2.46 -4.42 2.44
C LYS A 75 -3.03 -5.65 3.14
N LYS A 76 -2.39 -6.08 4.22
CA LYS A 76 -2.90 -7.10 5.15
C LYS A 76 -2.42 -6.79 6.57
N ARG A 77 -3.32 -6.22 7.38
CA ARG A 77 -2.97 -5.73 8.74
C ARG A 77 -1.78 -4.76 8.68
N GLY A 78 -0.68 -5.06 9.36
CA GLY A 78 0.55 -4.25 9.33
C GLY A 78 1.48 -4.54 8.14
N ALA A 79 1.07 -5.39 7.19
CA ALA A 79 1.85 -5.69 6.00
C ALA A 79 1.35 -4.91 4.78
N THR A 80 2.27 -4.37 3.99
CA THR A 80 1.99 -3.70 2.72
C THR A 80 2.90 -4.23 1.63
N VAL A 81 2.38 -4.41 0.42
CA VAL A 81 3.17 -4.71 -0.77
C VAL A 81 2.86 -3.66 -1.81
N THR A 82 3.88 -2.95 -2.25
CA THR A 82 3.79 -1.92 -3.30
C THR A 82 4.42 -2.43 -4.60
N VAL A 83 4.33 -1.63 -5.66
CA VAL A 83 5.04 -1.85 -6.93
C VAL A 83 5.83 -0.60 -7.24
N ASP A 84 7.13 -0.75 -7.47
CA ASP A 84 7.97 0.37 -7.85
C ASP A 84 8.02 0.57 -9.38
N ARG A 85 8.81 1.56 -9.83
CA ARG A 85 8.94 1.89 -11.25
C ARG A 85 9.64 0.80 -12.05
N ASP A 86 10.47 0.00 -11.40
CA ASP A 86 11.27 -1.07 -12.02
C ASP A 86 10.52 -2.42 -12.01
N GLN A 87 9.22 -2.41 -11.69
CA GLN A 87 8.38 -3.59 -11.55
C GLN A 87 8.88 -4.56 -10.46
N ALA A 88 9.63 -4.06 -9.49
CA ALA A 88 9.92 -4.81 -8.28
C ALA A 88 8.82 -4.58 -7.24
N TYR A 89 8.76 -5.49 -6.28
CA TYR A 89 7.74 -5.54 -5.25
C TYR A 89 8.40 -5.34 -3.88
N PRO A 90 8.44 -4.12 -3.36
CA PRO A 90 8.74 -3.87 -1.97
C PRO A 90 7.59 -4.43 -1.12
N ALA A 91 7.93 -5.31 -0.18
CA ALA A 91 7.05 -5.74 0.90
C ALA A 91 7.54 -5.13 2.21
N ASP A 92 6.65 -4.55 3.00
CA ASP A 92 6.92 -4.05 4.34
C ASP A 92 6.00 -4.70 5.36
N VAL A 93 6.53 -4.96 6.55
CA VAL A 93 5.75 -5.31 7.74
C VAL A 93 6.14 -4.37 8.87
N ARG A 94 5.15 -3.68 9.42
CA ARG A 94 5.29 -2.72 10.50
C ARG A 94 4.70 -3.25 11.80
N PHE A 95 5.46 -3.09 12.87
CA PHE A 95 5.07 -3.43 14.23
C PHE A 95 5.14 -2.17 15.10
N LYS A 96 3.99 -1.71 15.58
CA LYS A 96 3.93 -0.63 16.56
C LYS A 96 4.30 -1.18 17.94
N MET A 97 5.41 -0.71 18.51
CA MET A 97 5.91 -1.14 19.83
C MET A 97 5.48 -0.18 20.94
N SER A 98 5.45 1.11 20.63
CA SER A 98 4.89 2.18 21.47
C SER A 98 4.37 3.31 20.59
N ASP A 99 3.92 4.41 21.18
CA ASP A 99 3.46 5.57 20.39
C ASP A 99 4.58 6.23 19.58
N ASP A 100 5.82 6.18 20.07
CA ASP A 100 6.98 6.80 19.41
C ASP A 100 7.90 5.81 18.71
N HIS A 101 7.62 4.50 18.80
CA HIS A 101 8.50 3.46 18.26
C HIS A 101 7.73 2.47 17.38
N GLU A 102 8.10 2.45 16.11
CA GLU A 102 7.67 1.48 15.12
C GLU A 102 8.90 0.74 14.58
N LEU A 103 8.78 -0.59 14.50
CA LEU A 103 9.74 -1.41 13.78
C LEU A 103 9.18 -1.70 12.39
N CYS A 104 9.92 -1.32 11.35
CA CYS A 104 9.62 -1.67 9.98
C CYS A 104 10.67 -2.64 9.45
N ILE A 105 10.22 -3.72 8.83
CA ILE A 105 11.08 -4.68 8.11
C ILE A 105 10.60 -4.68 6.66
N SER A 106 11.53 -4.45 5.72
CA SER A 106 11.21 -4.36 4.31
C SER A 106 12.16 -5.18 3.47
N GLU A 107 11.63 -5.84 2.44
CA GLU A 107 12.38 -6.59 1.43
C GLU A 107 11.78 -6.33 0.06
N THR A 108 12.63 -6.24 -0.96
CA THR A 108 12.22 -6.04 -2.35
C THR A 108 12.61 -7.26 -3.18
N ARG A 109 11.67 -7.80 -3.95
CA ARG A 109 11.90 -8.93 -4.88
C ARG A 109 11.16 -8.70 -6.20
N GLY A 110 11.49 -9.49 -7.23
CA GLY A 110 10.82 -9.44 -8.53
C GLY A 110 9.43 -10.08 -8.55
N CYS A 111 9.06 -10.81 -7.50
CA CYS A 111 7.75 -11.45 -7.33
C CYS A 111 7.12 -11.01 -6.00
N PRO A 112 5.82 -10.64 -5.96
CA PRO A 112 5.14 -10.23 -4.73
C PRO A 112 5.23 -11.26 -3.60
N ARG A 113 5.06 -12.54 -3.94
CA ARG A 113 5.09 -13.63 -2.96
C ARG A 113 6.49 -13.86 -2.40
N GLU A 114 7.51 -13.72 -3.24
CA GLU A 114 8.91 -13.82 -2.79
C GLU A 114 9.27 -12.65 -1.87
N ALA A 115 8.78 -11.44 -2.16
CA ALA A 115 9.00 -10.28 -1.30
C ALA A 115 8.39 -10.51 0.09
N VAL A 116 7.14 -10.97 0.15
CA VAL A 116 6.49 -11.31 1.43
C VAL A 116 7.24 -12.43 2.16
N SER A 117 7.64 -13.49 1.44
CA SER A 117 8.42 -14.58 2.05
C SER A 117 9.73 -14.08 2.64
N ALA A 118 10.45 -13.22 1.92
CA ALA A 118 11.72 -12.65 2.38
C ALA A 118 11.54 -11.83 3.66
N VAL A 119 10.48 -11.02 3.77
CA VAL A 119 10.18 -10.29 5.01
C VAL A 119 9.89 -11.25 6.17
N VAL A 120 9.13 -12.32 5.92
CA VAL A 120 8.83 -13.34 6.93
C VAL A 120 10.08 -14.08 7.39
N ASP A 121 10.98 -14.43 6.46
CA ASP A 121 12.25 -15.08 6.76
C ASP A 121 13.16 -14.20 7.61
N GLU A 122 13.22 -12.89 7.32
CA GLU A 122 13.96 -11.91 8.10
C GLU A 122 13.37 -11.76 9.51
N ILE A 123 12.04 -11.71 9.65
CA ILE A 123 11.35 -11.69 10.95
C ILE A 123 11.72 -12.95 11.76
N ASN A 124 11.61 -14.13 11.15
CA ASN A 124 11.92 -15.39 11.81
C ASN A 124 13.39 -15.49 12.25
N THR A 125 14.30 -14.96 11.43
CA THR A 125 15.72 -14.86 11.75
C THR A 125 15.95 -13.99 12.99
N ARG A 126 15.32 -12.81 13.05
CA ARG A 126 15.42 -11.92 14.23
C ARG A 126 14.82 -12.54 15.49
N ILE A 127 13.64 -13.16 15.39
CA ILE A 127 13.00 -13.86 16.51
C ILE A 127 13.89 -14.98 17.03
N THR A 128 14.51 -15.75 16.13
CA THR A 128 15.42 -16.85 16.51
C THR A 128 16.65 -16.33 17.24
N SER A 129 17.26 -15.26 16.76
CA SER A 129 18.41 -14.63 17.41
C SER A 129 18.06 -14.11 18.80
N LEU A 130 16.91 -13.46 18.97
CA LEU A 130 16.43 -12.98 20.27
C LEU A 130 16.17 -14.12 21.25
N LYS A 131 15.53 -15.21 20.80
CA LYS A 131 15.29 -16.40 21.63
C LYS A 131 16.56 -17.10 22.12
N ARG A 132 17.70 -16.88 21.45
CA ARG A 132 19.01 -17.42 21.88
C ARG A 132 19.73 -16.52 22.88
N ALA A 133 19.38 -15.23 22.90
CA ALA A 133 20.00 -14.24 23.76
C ALA A 133 19.32 -14.10 25.13
N LEU A 134 18.08 -14.57 25.25
CA LEU A 134 17.29 -14.65 26.49
C LEU A 134 17.33 -16.06 27.06
#